data_AF-A0A957ME04-F1
#
_entry.id   AF-A0A957ME04-F1
#
_cell.length_a   1.000
_cell.length_b   1.000
_cell.length_c   1.000
_cell.angle_alpha   90.00
_cell.angle_beta   90.00
_cell.angle_gamma   90.00
#
_symmetry.space_group_name_H-M   'P 1'
#
loop_
_entity.id
_entity.type
_entity.pdbx_description
1 polymer ?
#
loop_
_entity_poly.entity_id
_entity_poly.type
_entity_poly.pdbx_seq_one_letter_code
_entity_poly.pdbx_strand_id
1 'polypeptide(L)'
;AGSIDALLGAADGKARKEVARLVEQIRTLIDMQSRAIHAYAYILAATRRWALAAGHEAMADHRITEIDNVFFYELEEMKQMMTGEWNVSDRSAIHETASERQEHYAQWQQAVPAGFIWGERPMQATRRGVPAAAGHASGPVRTLTAAGQSGAQPILAIVQPGSGAAILLASSGGYFSAQGSVYDPLAACARTLVLPSVVDLGDSFFEFLSSPHIAIDGEAGKVAHQ
;
A
#
# COMPACT_ATOMS: atom_id res chain seq x y z
N ALA A 1 -16.72 19.12 -11.19
CA ALA A 1 -18.19 19.27 -11.19
C ALA A 1 -18.89 18.67 -12.42
N GLY A 2 -18.22 17.90 -13.30
CA GLY A 2 -18.80 17.47 -14.59
C GLY A 2 -19.42 16.07 -14.68
N SER A 3 -19.34 15.21 -13.66
CA SER A 3 -19.73 13.79 -13.78
C SER A 3 -21.15 13.47 -13.27
N ILE A 4 -21.59 14.10 -12.19
CA ILE A 4 -22.88 13.78 -11.55
C ILE A 4 -24.07 14.44 -12.26
N ASP A 5 -23.91 15.68 -12.71
CA ASP A 5 -24.97 16.37 -13.45
C ASP A 5 -25.24 15.72 -14.82
N ALA A 6 -24.19 15.19 -15.46
CA ALA A 6 -24.31 14.36 -16.65
C ALA A 6 -25.04 13.03 -16.37
N LEU A 7 -24.69 12.36 -15.27
CA LEU A 7 -25.35 11.12 -14.84
C LEU A 7 -26.83 11.33 -14.50
N LEU A 8 -27.15 12.41 -13.79
CA LEU A 8 -28.52 12.79 -13.41
C LEU A 8 -29.32 13.32 -14.61
N GLY A 9 -28.65 13.95 -15.58
CA GLY A 9 -29.26 14.40 -16.84
C GLY A 9 -29.61 13.27 -17.80
N ALA A 10 -28.92 12.12 -17.71
CA ALA A 10 -29.19 10.93 -18.50
C ALA A 10 -30.36 10.06 -17.94
N ALA A 11 -30.86 10.37 -16.75
CA ALA A 11 -31.93 9.62 -16.09
C ALA A 11 -33.29 10.32 -16.23
N ASP A 12 -34.38 9.55 -16.43
CA ASP A 12 -35.74 10.08 -16.44
C ASP A 12 -36.18 10.64 -15.06
N GLY A 13 -37.31 11.33 -14.98
CA GLY A 13 -37.72 12.06 -13.76
C GLY A 13 -37.86 11.20 -12.49
N LYS A 14 -38.22 9.92 -12.62
CA LYS A 14 -38.35 8.99 -11.47
C LYS A 14 -36.98 8.36 -11.16
N ALA A 15 -36.24 7.94 -12.18
CA ALA A 15 -34.90 7.39 -12.06
C ALA A 15 -33.91 8.42 -11.51
N ARG A 16 -34.07 9.71 -11.81
CA ARG A 16 -33.18 10.78 -11.35
C ARG A 16 -33.15 10.92 -9.82
N LYS A 17 -34.31 10.80 -9.16
CA LYS A 17 -34.37 10.82 -7.68
C LYS A 17 -33.66 9.62 -7.09
N GLU A 18 -33.85 8.45 -7.70
CA GLU A 18 -33.20 7.22 -7.25
C GLU A 18 -31.69 7.25 -7.47
N VAL A 19 -31.23 7.72 -8.63
CA VAL A 19 -29.81 7.91 -8.94
C VAL A 19 -29.18 8.90 -7.96
N ALA A 20 -29.83 10.03 -7.65
CA ALA A 20 -29.33 10.98 -6.67
C ALA A 20 -29.18 10.34 -5.27
N ARG A 21 -30.18 9.55 -4.85
CA ARG A 21 -30.15 8.80 -3.59
C ARG A 21 -28.99 7.81 -3.55
N LEU A 22 -28.80 7.03 -4.62
CA LEU A 22 -27.71 6.05 -4.73
C LEU A 22 -26.34 6.72 -4.73
N VAL A 23 -26.17 7.86 -5.42
CA VAL A 23 -24.91 8.63 -5.40
C VAL A 23 -24.56 9.09 -3.99
N GLU A 24 -25.55 9.57 -3.23
CA GLU A 24 -25.32 10.00 -1.85
C GLU A 24 -24.99 8.83 -0.92
N GLN A 25 -25.63 7.67 -1.13
CA GLN A 25 -25.27 6.45 -0.42
C GLN A 25 -23.82 6.01 -0.73
N ILE A 26 -23.41 6.03 -1.99
CA ILE A 26 -22.03 5.69 -2.40
C ILE A 26 -21.03 6.62 -1.73
N ARG A 27 -21.28 7.93 -1.72
CA ARG A 27 -20.41 8.91 -1.03
C ARG A 27 -20.26 8.60 0.45
N THR A 28 -21.38 8.32 1.11
CA THR A 28 -21.39 7.95 2.54
C THR A 28 -20.57 6.69 2.78
N LEU A 29 -20.71 5.66 1.92
CA LEU A 29 -19.95 4.41 2.06
C LEU A 29 -18.45 4.60 1.83
N ILE A 30 -18.05 5.45 0.88
CA ILE A 30 -16.63 5.79 0.64
C ILE A 30 -16.03 6.51 1.85
N ASP A 31 -16.76 7.48 2.44
CA ASP A 31 -16.32 8.16 3.67
C ASP A 31 -16.15 7.16 4.82
N MET A 32 -17.15 6.30 5.04
CA MET A 32 -17.11 5.26 6.07
C MET A 32 -15.92 4.30 5.88
N GLN A 33 -15.66 3.87 4.64
CA GLN A 33 -14.51 3.02 4.32
C GLN A 33 -13.19 3.71 4.68
N SER A 34 -13.03 4.98 4.31
CA SER A 34 -11.83 5.76 4.64
C SER A 34 -11.64 5.88 6.16
N ARG A 35 -12.71 6.18 6.90
CA ARG A 35 -12.68 6.27 8.37
C ARG A 35 -12.34 4.94 9.03
N ALA A 36 -12.85 3.82 8.52
CA ALA A 36 -12.52 2.49 9.01
C ALA A 36 -11.04 2.16 8.83
N ILE A 37 -10.46 2.48 7.66
CA ILE A 37 -9.02 2.31 7.40
C ILE A 37 -8.19 3.17 8.36
N HIS A 38 -8.60 4.42 8.62
CA HIS A 38 -7.91 5.28 9.58
C HIS A 38 -7.98 4.73 11.01
N ALA A 39 -9.16 4.28 11.46
CA ALA A 39 -9.31 3.66 12.78
C ALA A 39 -8.41 2.44 12.93
N TYR A 40 -8.34 1.59 11.91
CA TYR A 40 -7.43 0.44 11.88
C TYR A 40 -5.96 0.86 11.95
N ALA A 41 -5.56 1.89 11.20
CA ALA A 41 -4.20 2.44 11.26
C ALA A 41 -3.86 3.00 12.65
N TYR A 42 -4.80 3.64 13.35
CA TYR A 42 -4.61 4.11 14.73
C TYR A 42 -4.38 2.96 15.71
N ILE A 43 -5.14 1.87 15.56
CA ILE A 43 -4.95 0.65 16.37
C ILE A 43 -3.56 0.07 16.11
N LEU A 44 -3.18 -0.11 14.84
CA LEU A 44 -1.85 -0.63 14.49
C LEU A 44 -0.72 0.27 14.99
N ALA A 45 -0.89 1.60 14.95
CA ALA A 45 0.09 2.53 15.50
C ALA A 45 0.22 2.40 17.03
N ALA A 46 -0.87 2.15 17.74
CA ALA A 46 -0.84 1.87 19.17
C ALA A 46 -0.16 0.52 19.46
N THR A 47 -0.49 -0.53 18.71
CA THR A 47 0.15 -1.84 18.79
C THR A 47 1.66 -1.73 18.52
N ARG A 48 2.09 -0.93 17.53
CA ARG A 48 3.51 -0.68 17.26
C ARG A 48 4.21 -0.04 18.45
N ARG A 49 3.59 0.95 19.10
CA ARG A 49 4.17 1.58 20.31
C ARG A 49 4.30 0.59 21.45
N TRP A 50 3.29 -0.27 21.66
CA TRP A 50 3.35 -1.33 22.66
C TRP A 50 4.46 -2.34 22.35
N ALA A 51 4.56 -2.80 21.11
CA ALA A 51 5.60 -3.74 20.67
C ALA A 51 6.99 -3.14 20.92
N LEU A 52 7.24 -1.90 20.49
CA LEU A 52 8.52 -1.24 20.74
C LEU A 52 8.84 -1.09 22.23
N ALA A 53 7.85 -0.79 23.07
CA ALA A 53 8.06 -0.73 24.52
C ALA A 53 8.46 -2.11 25.10
N ALA A 54 7.77 -3.18 24.70
CA ALA A 54 8.13 -4.55 25.07
C ALA A 54 9.53 -4.94 24.55
N GLY A 55 9.87 -4.52 23.32
CA GLY A 55 11.18 -4.72 22.74
C GLY A 55 12.28 -4.04 23.56
N HIS A 56 12.08 -2.80 24.00
CA HIS A 56 13.02 -2.11 24.88
C HIS A 56 13.20 -2.82 26.23
N GLU A 57 12.14 -3.38 26.81
CA GLU A 57 12.23 -4.19 28.03
C GLU A 57 13.01 -5.50 27.79
N ALA A 58 12.77 -6.18 26.67
CA ALA A 58 13.49 -7.38 26.26
C ALA A 58 14.98 -7.12 25.95
N MET A 59 15.34 -5.89 25.58
CA MET A 59 16.74 -5.50 25.37
C MET A 59 17.50 -5.34 26.67
N ALA A 60 16.83 -4.97 27.77
CA ALA A 60 17.48 -4.70 29.06
C ALA A 60 18.20 -5.94 29.63
N ASP A 61 17.74 -7.14 29.28
CA ASP A 61 18.33 -8.42 29.67
C ASP A 61 18.78 -9.27 28.46
N HIS A 62 18.93 -8.64 27.28
CA HIS A 62 19.46 -9.25 26.06
C HIS A 62 18.64 -10.42 25.48
N ARG A 63 17.34 -10.50 25.79
CA ARG A 63 16.41 -11.39 25.04
C ARG A 63 16.29 -10.93 23.58
N ILE A 64 16.28 -9.62 23.35
CA ILE A 64 16.35 -9.00 22.03
C ILE A 64 17.66 -8.19 21.91
N THR A 65 18.32 -8.27 20.77
CA THR A 65 19.59 -7.55 20.49
C THR A 65 19.38 -6.24 19.76
N GLU A 66 18.43 -6.21 18.81
CA GLU A 66 18.08 -5.04 18.01
C GLU A 66 16.58 -4.76 18.14
N ILE A 67 16.20 -3.49 18.28
CA ILE A 67 14.80 -3.12 18.55
C ILE A 67 13.84 -3.60 17.47
N ASP A 68 14.26 -3.59 16.21
CA ASP A 68 13.43 -4.00 15.08
C ASP A 68 13.15 -5.51 15.07
N ASN A 69 13.94 -6.32 15.80
CA ASN A 69 13.68 -7.75 15.93
C ASN A 69 12.35 -8.04 16.62
N VAL A 70 11.80 -7.08 17.37
CA VAL A 70 10.48 -7.20 18.00
C VAL A 70 9.37 -7.49 16.98
N PHE A 71 9.55 -7.08 15.72
CA PHE A 71 8.58 -7.32 14.64
C PHE A 71 8.68 -8.71 14.00
N PHE A 72 9.66 -9.53 14.40
CA PHE A 72 9.79 -10.92 13.95
C PHE A 72 9.21 -11.93 14.95
N TYR A 73 8.55 -11.47 16.01
CA TYR A 73 7.84 -12.33 16.96
C TYR A 73 6.32 -12.16 16.83
N GLU A 74 5.59 -13.26 17.02
CA GLU A 74 4.14 -13.22 17.13
C GLU A 74 3.70 -12.54 18.44
N LEU A 75 2.44 -12.10 18.51
CA LEU A 75 1.92 -11.44 19.72
C LEU A 75 1.97 -12.36 20.95
N GLU A 76 1.68 -13.64 20.77
CA GLU A 76 1.71 -14.64 21.84
C GLU A 76 3.13 -14.93 22.32
N GLU A 77 4.08 -15.02 21.39
CA GLU A 77 5.51 -15.13 21.66
C GLU A 77 6.06 -13.93 22.44
N MET A 78 5.65 -12.71 22.05
CA MET A 78 6.01 -11.50 22.77
C MET A 78 5.43 -11.50 24.18
N LYS A 79 4.17 -11.92 24.34
CA LYS A 79 3.55 -12.08 25.66
C LYS A 79 4.33 -13.09 26.52
N GLN A 80 4.61 -14.28 25.99
CA GLN A 80 5.36 -15.31 26.69
C GLN A 80 6.76 -14.85 27.08
N MET A 81 7.42 -14.07 26.21
CA MET A 81 8.71 -13.46 26.50
C MET A 81 8.60 -12.49 27.68
N MET A 82 7.58 -11.64 27.72
CA MET A 82 7.38 -10.64 28.79
C MET A 82 6.91 -11.24 30.11
N THR A 83 6.12 -12.32 30.09
CA THR A 83 5.66 -13.00 31.31
C THR A 83 6.64 -14.05 31.84
N GLY A 84 7.69 -14.38 31.08
CA GLY A 84 8.66 -15.43 31.42
C GLY A 84 8.14 -16.85 31.18
N GLU A 85 7.03 -17.01 30.44
CA GLU A 85 6.49 -18.31 30.02
C GLU A 85 7.32 -18.94 28.90
N TRP A 86 7.91 -18.13 28.02
CA TRP A 86 8.99 -18.61 27.17
C TRP A 86 10.17 -18.90 28.10
N ASN A 87 10.90 -19.98 27.88
CA ASN A 87 12.22 -20.16 28.48
C ASN A 87 13.16 -19.00 28.11
N VAL A 88 13.04 -17.87 28.81
CA VAL A 88 13.80 -16.64 28.64
C VAL A 88 15.30 -16.82 28.91
N SER A 89 15.66 -17.97 29.49
CA SER A 89 17.05 -18.38 29.68
C SER A 89 17.67 -18.94 28.39
N ASP A 90 16.86 -19.42 27.45
CA ASP A 90 17.31 -19.87 26.12
C ASP A 90 17.29 -18.72 25.11
N ARG A 91 18.21 -17.77 25.33
CA ARG A 91 18.36 -16.59 24.46
C ARG A 91 18.78 -16.99 23.04
N SER A 92 19.52 -18.09 22.89
CA SER A 92 19.89 -18.64 21.59
C SER A 92 18.68 -18.93 20.73
N ALA A 93 17.69 -19.67 21.25
CA ALA A 93 16.47 -19.99 20.51
C ALA A 93 15.66 -18.72 20.15
N ILE A 94 15.62 -17.74 21.05
CA ILE A 94 14.95 -16.45 20.80
C ILE A 94 15.61 -15.71 19.63
N HIS A 95 16.94 -15.67 19.57
CA HIS A 95 17.69 -15.00 18.50
C HIS A 95 17.60 -15.76 17.18
N GLU A 96 17.67 -17.08 17.21
CA GLU A 96 17.53 -17.95 16.03
C GLU A 96 16.16 -17.74 15.36
N THR A 97 15.09 -17.71 16.16
CA THR A 97 13.72 -17.46 15.66
C THR A 97 13.61 -16.14 14.89
N ALA A 98 14.20 -15.06 15.42
CA ALA A 98 14.19 -13.77 14.73
C ALA A 98 15.02 -13.80 13.44
N SER A 99 16.19 -14.45 13.46
CA SER A 99 17.06 -14.57 12.29
C SER A 99 16.37 -15.33 11.16
N GLU A 100 15.79 -16.49 11.44
CA GLU A 100 15.07 -17.31 10.45
C GLU A 100 13.92 -16.53 9.81
N ARG A 101 13.15 -15.80 10.60
CA ARG A 101 12.01 -15.02 10.11
C ARG A 101 12.43 -13.77 9.35
N GLN A 102 13.56 -13.17 9.72
CA GLN A 102 14.15 -12.07 8.97
C GLN A 102 14.61 -12.55 7.58
N GLU A 103 15.23 -13.73 7.50
CA GLU A 103 15.61 -14.35 6.22
C GLU A 103 14.38 -14.68 5.37
N HIS A 104 13.35 -15.27 5.96
CA HIS A 104 12.08 -15.49 5.26
C HIS A 104 11.45 -14.19 4.78
N TYR A 105 11.40 -13.15 5.62
CA TYR A 105 10.86 -11.86 5.25
C TYR A 105 11.61 -11.23 4.07
N ALA A 106 12.95 -11.33 4.05
CA ALA A 106 13.76 -10.84 2.94
C ALA A 106 13.39 -11.52 1.61
N GLN A 107 13.07 -12.83 1.62
CA GLN A 107 12.60 -13.55 0.44
C GLN A 107 11.23 -13.04 -0.04
N TRP A 108 10.35 -12.63 0.89
CA TRP A 108 9.01 -12.14 0.56
C TRP A 108 8.97 -10.68 0.09
N GLN A 109 10.02 -9.88 0.30
CA GLN A 109 10.02 -8.46 -0.09
C GLN A 109 9.85 -8.21 -1.59
N GLN A 110 10.25 -9.16 -2.43
CA GLN A 110 10.12 -9.10 -3.89
C GLN A 110 9.00 -9.99 -4.43
N ALA A 111 8.22 -10.61 -3.55
CA ALA A 111 7.09 -11.42 -3.98
C ALA A 111 5.91 -10.50 -4.32
N VAL A 112 5.32 -10.67 -5.50
CA VAL A 112 3.97 -10.15 -5.76
C VAL A 112 2.98 -11.16 -5.18
N PRO A 113 2.12 -10.76 -4.20
CA PRO A 113 1.11 -11.65 -3.65
C PRO A 113 0.29 -12.37 -4.73
N ALA A 114 -0.08 -13.62 -4.42
CA ALA A 114 -0.85 -14.48 -5.31
C ALA A 114 -2.20 -13.85 -5.71
N GLY A 115 -2.79 -14.37 -6.78
CA GLY A 115 -4.12 -13.93 -7.23
C GLY A 115 -5.15 -13.99 -6.11
N PHE A 116 -5.91 -12.92 -5.96
CA PHE A 116 -6.95 -12.80 -4.94
C PHE A 116 -8.11 -13.76 -5.23
N ILE A 117 -8.79 -14.26 -4.20
CA ILE A 117 -10.03 -15.05 -4.35
C ILE A 117 -11.20 -14.21 -3.80
N TRP A 118 -12.17 -13.87 -4.65
CA TRP A 118 -13.40 -13.20 -4.25
C TRP A 118 -14.54 -14.21 -4.11
N GLY A 119 -14.86 -14.58 -2.87
CA GLY A 119 -15.79 -15.67 -2.57
C GLY A 119 -15.21 -17.00 -3.02
N GLU A 120 -15.79 -17.61 -4.06
CA GLU A 120 -15.29 -18.86 -4.68
C GLU A 120 -14.60 -18.62 -6.03
N ARG A 121 -14.43 -17.35 -6.44
CA ARG A 121 -13.91 -17.02 -7.77
C ARG A 121 -12.47 -16.50 -7.66
N PRO A 122 -11.51 -17.10 -8.40
CA PRO A 122 -10.20 -16.49 -8.55
C PRO A 122 -10.36 -15.17 -9.30
N MET A 123 -9.93 -14.07 -8.69
CA MET A 123 -9.74 -12.82 -9.40
C MET A 123 -8.46 -12.93 -10.23
N GLN A 124 -8.60 -12.71 -11.53
CA GLN A 124 -7.47 -12.63 -12.44
C GLN A 124 -6.85 -11.24 -12.33
N ALA A 125 -5.64 -11.18 -11.77
CA ALA A 125 -4.76 -10.04 -11.96
C ALA A 125 -4.41 -9.97 -13.45
N THR A 126 -4.49 -8.78 -14.04
CA THR A 126 -4.10 -8.56 -15.43
C THR A 126 -2.59 -8.68 -15.60
N ARG A 127 -1.82 -8.27 -14.57
CA ARG A 127 -0.35 -8.25 -14.54
C ARG A 127 0.29 -7.63 -15.78
N ARG A 128 -0.41 -6.65 -16.38
CA ARG A 128 -0.05 -6.02 -17.65
C ARG A 128 -0.13 -4.50 -17.59
N GLY A 129 -0.45 -3.96 -16.42
CA GLY A 129 -0.76 -2.54 -16.25
C GLY A 129 -2.22 -2.24 -16.56
N VAL A 130 -2.87 -1.58 -15.62
CA VAL A 130 -4.24 -1.09 -15.71
C VAL A 130 -4.23 0.44 -15.62
N PRO A 131 -4.86 1.15 -16.57
CA PRO A 131 -5.05 2.60 -16.50
C PRO A 131 -5.78 3.01 -15.22
N ALA A 132 -5.13 3.73 -14.31
CA ALA A 132 -5.74 4.18 -13.04
C ALA A 132 -6.09 5.68 -13.06
N ALA A 133 -5.24 6.48 -13.70
CA ALA A 133 -5.46 7.90 -13.92
C ALA A 133 -4.75 8.30 -15.22
N ALA A 134 -5.47 8.99 -16.12
CA ALA A 134 -4.98 9.37 -17.44
C ALA A 134 -3.87 10.43 -17.38
N GLY A 135 -3.09 10.52 -18.47
CA GLY A 135 -2.00 11.48 -18.65
C GLY A 135 -0.65 10.81 -18.92
N HIS A 136 0.39 11.62 -19.06
CA HIS A 136 1.75 11.17 -19.32
C HIS A 136 2.73 11.89 -18.41
N ALA A 137 3.69 11.14 -17.87
CA ALA A 137 4.80 11.71 -17.11
C ALA A 137 6.06 10.88 -17.27
N SER A 138 7.20 11.50 -17.03
CA SER A 138 8.49 10.83 -17.00
C SER A 138 9.38 11.45 -15.95
N GLY A 139 10.19 10.64 -15.29
CA GLY A 139 11.04 11.11 -14.22
C GLY A 139 11.77 9.98 -13.51
N PRO A 140 12.56 10.33 -12.48
CA PRO A 140 13.29 9.35 -11.71
C PRO A 140 12.34 8.47 -10.89
N VAL A 141 12.63 7.17 -10.83
CA VAL A 141 11.86 6.22 -10.02
C VAL A 141 12.20 6.41 -8.54
N ARG A 142 11.19 6.46 -7.66
CA ARG A 142 11.38 6.48 -6.21
C ARG A 142 10.39 5.60 -5.48
N THR A 143 10.87 4.90 -4.45
CA THR A 143 10.02 4.23 -3.46
C THR A 143 9.64 5.19 -2.34
N LEU A 144 8.63 4.81 -1.55
CA LEU A 144 8.15 5.57 -0.37
C LEU A 144 9.24 5.86 0.68
N THR A 145 10.33 5.09 0.69
CA THR A 145 11.42 5.18 1.67
C THR A 145 12.60 6.04 1.21
N ALA A 146 12.65 6.44 -0.07
CA ALA A 146 13.80 7.13 -0.66
C ALA A 146 13.67 8.66 -0.57
N ALA A 147 14.00 9.25 0.58
CA ALA A 147 14.18 10.69 0.71
C ALA A 147 15.34 11.18 -0.18
N GLY A 148 15.16 12.23 -0.98
CA GLY A 148 16.27 12.86 -1.70
C GLY A 148 15.87 13.99 -2.65
N GLN A 149 16.85 14.85 -2.92
CA GLN A 149 16.71 16.21 -3.45
C GLN A 149 16.45 16.32 -4.96
N SER A 150 16.04 17.56 -5.28
CA SER A 150 15.52 18.23 -6.48
C SER A 150 16.16 17.95 -7.85
N GLY A 151 15.29 18.02 -8.86
CA GLY A 151 15.59 18.23 -10.28
C GLY A 151 14.36 18.01 -11.16
N ALA A 152 13.71 16.85 -11.00
CA ALA A 152 12.48 16.45 -11.68
C ALA A 152 11.50 15.81 -10.69
N GLN A 153 10.20 15.95 -10.94
CA GLN A 153 9.18 15.30 -10.12
C GLN A 153 9.33 13.76 -10.26
N PRO A 154 9.49 13.02 -9.15
CA PRO A 154 9.71 11.59 -9.21
C PRO A 154 8.45 10.85 -9.65
N ILE A 155 8.63 9.67 -10.25
CA ILE A 155 7.56 8.71 -10.42
C ILE A 155 7.61 7.73 -9.23
N LEU A 156 6.51 7.65 -8.49
CA LEU A 156 6.46 6.79 -7.31
C LEU A 156 6.23 5.33 -7.70
N ALA A 157 7.10 4.46 -7.23
CA ALA A 157 6.98 3.01 -7.33
C ALA A 157 6.45 2.47 -5.99
N ILE A 158 5.28 1.86 -6.01
CA ILE A 158 4.60 1.38 -4.79
C ILE A 158 4.16 -0.07 -5.00
N VAL A 159 4.64 -1.02 -4.21
CA VAL A 159 4.24 -2.43 -4.36
C VAL A 159 2.73 -2.58 -4.14
N GLN A 160 2.23 -2.11 -2.99
CA GLN A 160 0.82 -2.14 -2.64
C GLN A 160 0.34 -0.71 -2.31
N PRO A 161 -0.51 -0.10 -3.15
CA PRO A 161 -0.96 1.27 -2.95
C PRO A 161 -1.86 1.37 -1.72
N GLY A 162 -1.48 2.24 -0.78
CA GLY A 162 -2.26 2.56 0.41
C GLY A 162 -2.56 4.06 0.49
N SER A 163 -3.60 4.43 1.25
CA SER A 163 -3.99 5.84 1.43
C SER A 163 -2.89 6.70 2.05
N GLY A 164 -1.98 6.10 2.83
CA GLY A 164 -0.82 6.81 3.42
C GLY A 164 0.13 7.41 2.38
N ALA A 165 0.20 6.86 1.16
CA ALA A 165 1.03 7.40 0.09
C ALA A 165 0.44 8.65 -0.57
N ALA A 166 -0.83 8.99 -0.31
CA ALA A 166 -1.51 10.12 -0.95
C ALA A 166 -0.81 11.47 -0.70
N ILE A 167 -0.17 11.63 0.47
CA ILE A 167 0.57 12.85 0.79
C ILE A 167 1.77 13.09 -0.15
N LEU A 168 2.34 12.03 -0.70
CA LEU A 168 3.51 12.11 -1.58
C LEU A 168 3.12 12.44 -3.02
N LEU A 169 1.88 12.15 -3.42
CA LEU A 169 1.38 12.41 -4.78
C LEU A 169 1.47 13.88 -5.16
N ALA A 170 1.23 14.81 -4.22
CA ALA A 170 1.32 16.25 -4.48
C ALA A 170 2.71 16.71 -4.97
N SER A 171 3.74 15.89 -4.74
CA SER A 171 5.13 16.17 -5.13
C SER A 171 5.67 15.25 -6.22
N SER A 172 4.85 14.32 -6.74
CA SER A 172 5.25 13.36 -7.77
C SER A 172 4.74 13.73 -9.16
N GLY A 173 5.36 13.17 -10.20
CA GLY A 173 4.88 13.26 -11.58
C GLY A 173 3.80 12.21 -11.89
N GLY A 174 3.68 11.20 -11.03
CA GLY A 174 2.69 10.12 -11.11
C GLY A 174 3.13 8.92 -10.28
N TYR A 175 2.44 7.79 -10.42
CA TYR A 175 2.85 6.54 -9.75
C TYR A 175 2.55 5.28 -10.56
N PHE A 176 3.29 4.22 -10.26
CA PHE A 176 2.97 2.88 -10.73
C PHE A 176 3.05 1.86 -9.59
N SER A 177 2.35 0.74 -9.75
CA SER A 177 2.29 -0.26 -8.69
C SER A 177 2.24 -1.71 -9.16
N ALA A 178 2.83 -2.61 -8.37
CA ALA A 178 2.80 -4.05 -8.62
C ALA A 178 1.37 -4.58 -8.49
N GLN A 179 0.63 -4.06 -7.52
CA GLN A 179 -0.73 -4.43 -7.20
C GLN A 179 -1.65 -3.22 -7.15
N GLY A 180 -2.94 -3.49 -7.18
CA GLY A 180 -3.97 -2.49 -6.91
C GLY A 180 -5.10 -2.55 -7.90
N SER A 181 -6.07 -1.68 -7.67
CA SER A 181 -7.26 -1.53 -8.50
C SER A 181 -7.50 -0.06 -8.82
N VAL A 182 -8.28 0.18 -9.87
CA VAL A 182 -8.75 1.53 -10.21
C VAL A 182 -9.62 2.16 -9.12
N TYR A 183 -10.12 1.35 -8.19
CA TYR A 183 -10.98 1.76 -7.08
C TYR A 183 -10.19 2.09 -5.81
N ASP A 184 -8.88 1.86 -5.79
CA ASP A 184 -8.07 2.11 -4.61
C ASP A 184 -8.06 3.60 -4.26
N PRO A 185 -8.03 3.97 -2.95
CA PRO A 185 -8.01 5.37 -2.53
C PRO A 185 -6.89 6.19 -3.17
N LEU A 186 -5.72 5.59 -3.39
CA LEU A 186 -4.59 6.26 -4.04
C LEU A 186 -4.88 6.57 -5.52
N ALA A 187 -5.52 5.65 -6.24
CA ALA A 187 -5.93 5.85 -7.63
C ALA A 187 -6.98 6.98 -7.75
N ALA A 188 -7.92 7.03 -6.81
CA ALA A 188 -8.90 8.13 -6.74
C ALA A 188 -8.25 9.49 -6.46
N CYS A 189 -7.25 9.52 -5.57
CA CYS A 189 -6.47 10.72 -5.29
C CYS A 189 -5.68 11.18 -6.52
N ALA A 190 -4.99 10.28 -7.20
CA ALA A 190 -4.24 10.60 -8.41
C ALA A 190 -5.13 11.17 -9.53
N ARG A 191 -6.34 10.63 -9.74
CA ARG A 191 -7.32 11.21 -10.68
C ARG A 191 -7.73 12.63 -10.32
N THR A 192 -7.87 12.92 -9.03
CA THR A 192 -8.23 14.26 -8.53
C THR A 192 -7.08 15.26 -8.73
N LEU A 193 -5.84 14.79 -8.58
CA LEU A 193 -4.62 15.56 -8.79
C LEU A 193 -4.17 15.60 -10.26
N VAL A 194 -4.87 14.91 -11.16
CA VAL A 194 -4.51 14.77 -12.58
C VAL A 194 -3.08 14.22 -12.75
N LEU A 195 -2.76 13.22 -11.92
CA LEU A 195 -1.45 12.55 -11.94
C LEU A 195 -1.56 11.22 -12.66
N PRO A 196 -0.82 11.00 -13.76
CA PRO A 196 -0.86 9.75 -14.49
C PRO A 196 -0.48 8.57 -13.60
N SER A 197 -1.22 7.47 -13.74
CA SER A 197 -1.05 6.32 -12.86
C SER A 197 -1.37 4.99 -13.52
N VAL A 198 -0.55 3.97 -13.23
CA VAL A 198 -0.72 2.58 -13.71
C VAL A 198 -0.68 1.61 -12.53
N VAL A 199 -1.66 0.73 -12.42
CA VAL A 199 -1.72 -0.29 -11.35
C VAL A 199 -1.65 -1.70 -11.91
N ASP A 200 -1.46 -2.70 -11.05
CA ASP A 200 -1.51 -4.12 -11.43
C ASP A 200 -0.49 -4.52 -12.52
N LEU A 201 0.76 -4.07 -12.36
CA LEU A 201 1.88 -4.47 -13.22
C LEU A 201 2.40 -5.88 -12.94
N GLY A 202 2.04 -6.46 -11.79
CA GLY A 202 2.57 -7.75 -11.37
C GLY A 202 4.11 -7.73 -11.28
N ASP A 203 4.74 -8.80 -11.74
CA ASP A 203 6.19 -9.00 -11.60
C ASP A 203 7.02 -7.98 -12.41
N SER A 204 6.46 -7.44 -13.50
CA SER A 204 7.12 -6.38 -14.31
C SER A 204 7.39 -5.10 -13.52
N PHE A 205 6.70 -4.89 -12.39
CA PHE A 205 6.97 -3.80 -11.47
C PHE A 205 8.44 -3.74 -11.04
N PHE A 206 9.06 -4.88 -10.73
CA PHE A 206 10.43 -4.92 -10.21
C PHE A 206 11.48 -4.60 -11.28
N GLU A 207 11.18 -4.87 -12.55
CA GLU A 207 12.00 -4.46 -13.69
C GLU A 207 12.02 -2.93 -13.82
N PHE A 208 10.84 -2.29 -13.74
CA PHE A 208 10.72 -0.83 -13.77
C PHE A 208 11.29 -0.17 -12.51
N LEU A 209 11.12 -0.79 -11.34
CA LEU A 209 11.68 -0.31 -10.07
C LEU A 209 13.20 -0.17 -10.13
N SER A 210 13.87 -1.09 -10.84
CA SER A 210 15.32 -1.11 -10.99
C SER A 210 15.84 -0.06 -11.98
N SER A 211 14.94 0.63 -12.69
CA SER A 211 15.31 1.64 -13.69
C SER A 211 15.52 3.01 -13.05
N PRO A 212 16.54 3.78 -13.46
CA PRO A 212 16.79 5.10 -12.89
C PRO A 212 15.72 6.12 -13.30
N HIS A 213 15.16 5.98 -14.50
CA HIS A 213 14.12 6.83 -15.07
C HIS A 213 13.11 5.97 -15.83
N ILE A 214 11.85 6.39 -15.80
CA ILE A 214 10.76 5.76 -16.56
C ILE A 214 9.84 6.80 -17.15
N ALA A 215 9.04 6.37 -18.12
CA ALA A 215 7.84 7.07 -18.57
C ALA A 215 6.60 6.26 -18.22
N ILE A 216 5.53 6.95 -17.84
CA ILE A 216 4.21 6.39 -17.59
C ILE A 216 3.19 6.98 -18.56
N ASP A 217 2.38 6.10 -19.14
CA ASP A 217 1.19 6.43 -19.90
C ASP A 217 0.00 5.88 -19.14
N GLY A 218 -0.63 6.77 -18.36
CA GLY A 218 -1.76 6.43 -17.51
C GLY A 218 -3.06 6.21 -18.27
N GLU A 219 -3.12 6.56 -19.55
CA GLU A 219 -4.27 6.31 -20.43
C GLU A 219 -4.17 4.93 -21.10
N ALA A 220 -3.00 4.58 -21.61
CA ALA A 220 -2.72 3.27 -22.18
C ALA A 220 -2.44 2.18 -21.13
N GLY A 221 -2.22 2.57 -19.86
CA GLY A 221 -1.89 1.63 -18.79
C GLY A 221 -0.47 1.07 -18.91
N LYS A 222 0.47 1.86 -19.42
CA LYS A 222 1.82 1.39 -19.77
C LYS A 222 2.90 2.12 -18.97
N VAL A 223 3.96 1.38 -18.68
CA VAL A 223 5.22 1.90 -18.16
C VAL A 223 6.33 1.51 -19.13
N ALA A 224 7.26 2.43 -19.41
CA ALA A 224 8.37 2.21 -20.32
C ALA A 224 9.69 2.73 -19.72
N HIS A 225 10.78 2.06 -20.05
CA HIS A 225 12.13 2.54 -19.76
C HIS A 225 12.44 3.78 -20.61
N GLN A 226 13.30 4.66 -20.10
CA GLN A 226 13.91 5.77 -20.84
C GLN A 226 15.41 5.61 -20.97
#